data_AF-A0A3B9MTL6-F1
#
_entry.id   AF-A0A3B9MTL6-F1
#
_cell.length_a   1.000
_cell.length_b   1.000
_cell.length_c   1.000
_cell.angle_alpha   90.00
_cell.angle_beta   90.00
_cell.angle_gamma   90.00
#
_symmetry.space_group_name_H-M   'P 1'
#
loop_
_entity.id
_entity.type
_entity.pdbx_description
1 polymer ?
#
loop_
_entity_poly.entity_id
_entity_poly.type
_entity_poly.pdbx_seq_one_letter_code
_entity_poly.pdbx_strand_id
1 'polypeptide(L)'
;MALKKPQNTTMCSAVLYPDGNIEECLKSHLKTLMLPFGNDIWDEIPDDISPLFYMTAYTGAVLIDYENQIYSEDLTKEQSDALEELYSENVILKSPKVIHCGNKALGIDIKRKEDNNA
;
A
#
# COMPACT_ATOMS: atom_id res chain seq x y z
N MET A 1 -8.26 -12.02 23.94
CA MET A 1 -8.79 -11.17 22.86
C MET A 1 -8.78 -12.04 21.60
N ALA A 2 -9.92 -12.60 21.21
CA ALA A 2 -10.01 -13.54 20.09
C ALA A 2 -10.16 -12.77 18.77
N LEU A 3 -9.40 -13.16 17.74
CA LEU A 3 -9.61 -12.68 16.38
C LEU A 3 -11.07 -12.98 15.97
N LYS A 4 -11.80 -11.97 15.50
CA LYS A 4 -13.26 -12.05 15.25
C LYS A 4 -13.65 -12.97 14.10
N LYS A 5 -12.69 -13.44 13.30
CA LYS A 5 -12.85 -14.51 12.31
C LYS A 5 -11.54 -15.32 12.25
N PRO A 6 -11.60 -16.66 12.13
CA PRO A 6 -10.40 -17.45 11.85
C PRO A 6 -9.85 -17.02 10.48
N GLN A 7 -8.58 -16.65 10.44
CA GLN A 7 -7.85 -16.38 9.21
C GLN A 7 -7.60 -17.72 8.51
N ASN A 8 -8.44 -18.06 7.53
CA ASN A 8 -8.35 -19.31 6.77
C ASN A 8 -7.44 -19.22 5.55
N THR A 9 -6.62 -18.16 5.43
CA THR A 9 -5.75 -17.93 4.27
C THR A 9 -4.29 -18.11 4.63
N THR A 10 -3.53 -18.56 3.64
CA THR A 10 -2.07 -18.73 3.70
C THR A 10 -1.31 -17.47 3.31
N MET A 11 -2.00 -16.40 2.89
CA MET A 11 -1.36 -15.17 2.46
C MET A 11 -0.81 -14.40 3.65
N CYS A 12 0.52 -14.42 3.76
CA CYS A 12 1.29 -13.47 4.55
C CYS A 12 1.23 -12.09 3.87
N SER A 13 1.59 -11.04 4.60
CA SER A 13 1.75 -9.68 4.08
C SER A 13 2.49 -9.66 2.74
N ALA A 14 2.01 -8.90 1.77
CA ALA A 14 2.61 -8.75 0.44
C ALA A 14 2.60 -7.28 -0.02
N VAL A 15 3.38 -6.97 -1.04
CA VAL A 15 3.46 -5.67 -1.71
C VAL A 15 3.06 -5.85 -3.16
N LEU A 16 2.13 -5.02 -3.64
CA LEU A 16 1.73 -4.97 -5.04
C LEU A 16 2.23 -3.66 -5.66
N TYR A 17 3.13 -3.76 -6.62
CA TYR A 17 3.77 -2.62 -7.27
C TYR A 17 2.90 -2.03 -8.40
N PRO A 18 3.19 -0.80 -8.87
CA PRO A 18 2.41 -0.13 -9.92
C PRO A 18 2.28 -0.90 -11.24
N ASP A 19 3.22 -1.79 -11.54
CA ASP A 19 3.23 -2.63 -12.73
C ASP A 19 2.38 -3.92 -12.61
N GLY A 20 1.74 -4.14 -11.45
CA GLY A 20 0.94 -5.32 -11.17
C GLY A 20 1.74 -6.47 -10.54
N ASN A 21 3.05 -6.34 -10.35
CA ASN A 21 3.85 -7.39 -9.71
C ASN A 21 3.55 -7.48 -8.21
N ILE A 22 3.36 -8.71 -7.72
CA ILE A 22 3.14 -9.00 -6.30
C ILE A 22 4.39 -9.67 -5.73
N GLU A 23 4.89 -9.12 -4.63
CA GLU A 23 6.01 -9.66 -3.87
C GLU A 23 5.57 -9.98 -2.44
N GLU A 24 5.80 -11.21 -1.99
CA GLU A 24 5.57 -11.58 -0.60
C GLU A 24 6.56 -10.88 0.33
N CYS A 25 6.08 -10.34 1.45
CA CYS A 25 6.94 -9.70 2.42
C CYS A 25 7.75 -10.74 3.19
N LEU A 26 9.08 -10.68 3.07
CA LEU A 26 10.00 -11.56 3.79
C LEU A 26 9.96 -11.37 5.33
N LYS A 27 9.71 -10.13 5.79
CA LYS A 27 9.66 -9.79 7.22
C LYS A 27 8.57 -8.80 7.58
N SER A 28 8.44 -7.73 6.80
CA SER A 28 7.41 -6.70 6.95
C SER A 28 7.33 -5.87 5.67
N HIS A 29 6.20 -5.20 5.43
CA HIS A 29 6.03 -4.33 4.26
C HIS A 29 7.13 -3.28 4.15
N LEU A 30 7.45 -2.59 5.26
CA LEU A 30 8.48 -1.56 5.27
C LEU A 30 9.83 -2.13 4.84
N LYS A 31 10.24 -3.27 5.40
CA LYS A 31 11.54 -3.85 5.09
C LYS A 31 11.63 -4.34 3.64
N THR A 32 10.53 -4.87 3.09
CA THR A 32 10.45 -5.25 1.68
C THR A 32 10.55 -4.03 0.77
N LEU A 33 9.76 -2.98 1.03
CA LEU A 33 9.79 -1.74 0.23
C LEU A 33 11.16 -1.05 0.23
N MET A 34 11.89 -1.13 1.34
CA MET A 34 13.19 -0.48 1.48
C MET A 34 14.35 -1.28 0.89
N LEU A 35 14.18 -2.60 0.69
CA LEU A 35 15.25 -3.50 0.27
C LEU A 35 15.94 -3.08 -1.04
N PRO A 36 15.22 -2.57 -2.06
CA PRO A 36 15.84 -2.09 -3.30
C PRO A 36 16.69 -0.82 -3.13
N PHE A 37 16.41 0.00 -2.11
CA PHE A 37 17.02 1.31 -1.92
C PHE A 37 18.17 1.31 -0.90
N GLY A 38 18.34 0.23 -0.14
CA GLY A 38 19.38 0.13 0.87
C GLY A 38 19.13 1.05 2.07
N ASN A 39 20.19 1.55 2.70
CA ASN A 39 20.08 2.39 3.89
C ASN A 39 19.93 3.89 3.58
N ASP A 40 20.30 4.34 2.39
CA ASP A 40 20.35 5.77 2.05
C ASP A 40 18.95 6.41 2.05
N ILE A 41 17.92 5.62 1.74
CA ILE A 41 16.52 6.06 1.77
C ILE A 41 16.06 6.52 3.16
N TRP A 42 16.71 6.07 4.25
CA TRP A 42 16.37 6.54 5.60
C TRP A 42 16.60 8.04 5.76
N ASP A 43 17.60 8.60 5.08
CA ASP A 43 17.94 10.02 5.14
C ASP A 43 16.97 10.89 4.32
N GLU A 44 16.17 10.28 3.43
CA GLU A 44 15.16 10.95 2.62
C GLU A 44 13.78 11.03 3.30
N ILE A 45 13.55 10.21 4.33
CA ILE A 45 12.27 10.12 5.03
C ILE A 45 12.17 11.26 6.07
N PRO A 46 11.15 12.13 6.00
CA PRO A 46 10.96 13.17 7.01
C PRO A 46 10.65 12.59 8.40
N ASP A 47 11.25 13.16 9.45
CA ASP A 47 11.10 12.71 10.85
C ASP A 47 9.65 12.73 11.36
N ASP A 48 8.80 13.61 10.83
CA ASP A 48 7.41 13.78 11.24
C ASP A 48 6.44 12.81 10.54
N ILE A 49 6.97 11.90 9.72
CA ILE A 49 6.18 11.03 8.85
C ILE A 49 6.50 9.57 9.10
N SER A 50 5.47 8.72 9.05
CA SER A 50 5.67 7.27 9.11
C SER A 50 6.50 6.80 7.90
N PRO A 51 7.66 6.13 8.13
CA PRO A 51 8.47 5.55 7.05
C PRO A 51 7.68 4.64 6.12
N LEU A 52 6.72 3.88 6.67
CA LEU A 52 5.88 3.01 5.87
C LEU A 52 5.00 3.80 4.89
N PHE A 53 4.33 4.85 5.37
CA PHE A 53 3.46 5.67 4.53
C PHE A 53 4.25 6.49 3.51
N TYR A 54 5.44 6.97 3.88
CA TYR A 54 6.36 7.58 2.93
C TYR A 54 6.71 6.58 1.82
N MET A 55 7.16 5.38 2.17
CA MET A 55 7.56 4.37 1.19
C MET A 55 6.40 3.89 0.31
N THR A 56 5.19 3.74 0.88
CA THR A 56 3.98 3.42 0.10
C THR A 56 3.72 4.47 -0.98
N ALA A 57 3.86 5.75 -0.65
CA ALA A 57 3.71 6.82 -1.63
C ALA A 57 4.87 6.89 -2.60
N TYR A 58 6.10 6.83 -2.10
CA TYR A 58 7.32 6.93 -2.91
C TYR A 58 7.38 5.85 -3.99
N THR A 59 6.92 4.64 -3.67
CA THR A 59 6.90 3.50 -4.60
C THR A 59 5.59 3.37 -5.39
N GLY A 60 4.54 4.09 -5.00
CA GLY A 60 3.18 3.90 -5.53
C GLY A 60 2.60 2.50 -5.24
N ALA A 61 3.18 1.76 -4.29
CA ALA A 61 2.80 0.38 -4.04
C ALA A 61 1.52 0.26 -3.17
N VAL A 62 0.84 -0.86 -3.30
CA VAL A 62 -0.25 -1.28 -2.41
C VAL A 62 0.30 -2.26 -1.39
N LEU A 63 0.10 -1.96 -0.11
CA LEU A 63 0.37 -2.89 0.98
C LEU A 63 -0.81 -3.85 1.10
N ILE A 64 -0.56 -5.13 0.87
CA ILE A 64 -1.58 -6.16 0.96
C ILE A 64 -1.39 -6.93 2.27
N ASP A 65 -2.46 -7.02 3.02
CA ASP A 65 -2.71 -8.04 4.02
C ASP A 65 -4.02 -8.76 3.67
N TYR A 66 -4.27 -9.89 4.33
CA TYR A 66 -5.53 -10.61 4.15
C TYR A 66 -6.76 -9.72 4.39
N GLU A 67 -6.74 -8.87 5.41
CA GLU A 67 -7.90 -8.06 5.80
C GLU A 67 -7.87 -6.62 5.27
N ASN A 68 -6.75 -6.15 4.72
CA ASN A 68 -6.56 -4.75 4.37
C ASN A 68 -5.70 -4.60 3.12
N GLN A 69 -6.04 -3.64 2.27
CA GLN A 69 -5.19 -3.22 1.15
C GLN A 69 -4.99 -1.71 1.25
N ILE A 70 -3.77 -1.27 1.56
CA ILE A 70 -3.46 0.12 1.89
C ILE A 70 -2.62 0.74 0.79
N TYR A 71 -3.00 1.92 0.33
CA TYR A 71 -2.29 2.64 -0.73
C TYR A 71 -2.50 4.16 -0.59
N SER A 72 -1.62 4.98 -1.16
CA SER A 72 -1.66 6.44 -0.96
C SER A 72 -2.27 7.24 -2.11
N GLU A 73 -2.17 6.73 -3.34
CA GLU A 73 -2.61 7.41 -4.57
C GLU A 73 -3.72 6.64 -5.29
N ASP A 74 -4.13 7.09 -6.47
CA ASP A 74 -5.01 6.29 -7.31
C ASP A 74 -4.28 5.02 -7.77
N LEU A 75 -4.99 3.89 -7.75
CA LEU A 75 -4.45 2.62 -8.22
C LEU A 75 -4.22 2.67 -9.73
N THR A 76 -3.12 2.07 -10.19
CA THR A 76 -2.94 1.80 -11.62
C THR A 76 -3.96 0.77 -12.11
N LYS A 77 -4.09 0.63 -13.43
CA LYS A 77 -4.96 -0.39 -14.01
C LYS A 77 -4.48 -1.78 -13.63
N GLU A 78 -3.17 -2.00 -13.70
CA GLU A 78 -2.50 -3.25 -13.39
C GLU A 78 -2.71 -3.64 -11.93
N GLN A 79 -2.59 -2.67 -11.00
CA GLN A 79 -2.89 -2.90 -9.58
C GLN A 79 -4.37 -3.23 -9.34
N SER A 80 -5.27 -2.52 -10.01
CA SER A 80 -6.71 -2.75 -9.88
C SER A 80 -7.10 -4.14 -10.37
N ASP A 81 -6.58 -4.55 -11.53
CA ASP A 81 -6.84 -5.88 -12.10
C ASP A 81 -6.30 -6.99 -11.18
N ALA A 82 -5.08 -6.84 -10.66
CA ALA A 82 -4.49 -7.81 -9.74
C ALA A 82 -5.29 -7.93 -8.42
N LEU A 83 -5.75 -6.81 -7.86
CA LEU A 83 -6.58 -6.83 -6.66
C LEU A 83 -7.94 -7.51 -6.90
N GLU A 84 -8.60 -7.22 -8.02
CA GLU A 84 -9.87 -7.88 -8.37
C GLU A 84 -9.70 -9.38 -8.56
N GLU A 85 -8.60 -9.85 -9.14
CA GLU A 85 -8.28 -11.28 -9.24
C GLU A 85 -8.17 -11.91 -7.84
N LEU A 86 -7.36 -11.33 -6.95
CA LEU A 86 -7.19 -11.80 -5.57
C LEU A 86 -8.50 -11.80 -4.77
N TYR A 87 -9.39 -10.82 -4.99
CA TYR A 87 -10.72 -10.79 -4.39
C TYR A 87 -11.62 -11.89 -4.92
N SER A 88 -11.60 -12.12 -6.24
CA SER A 88 -12.45 -13.12 -6.90
C SER A 88 -12.12 -14.54 -6.47
N GLU A 89 -10.84 -14.81 -6.22
CA GLU A 89 -10.33 -16.10 -5.74
C GLU A 89 -10.43 -16.26 -4.21
N ASN A 90 -10.95 -15.24 -3.49
CA ASN A 90 -11.03 -15.20 -2.03
C ASN A 90 -9.67 -15.36 -1.32
N VAL A 91 -8.58 -14.95 -1.98
CA VAL A 91 -7.22 -14.94 -1.42
C VAL A 91 -7.10 -13.86 -0.34
N ILE A 92 -7.75 -12.71 -0.56
CA ILE A 92 -7.82 -11.59 0.37
C ILE A 92 -9.25 -11.06 0.49
N LEU A 93 -9.58 -10.38 1.60
CA LEU A 93 -10.83 -9.67 1.76
C LEU A 93 -10.77 -8.30 1.09
N LYS A 94 -11.84 -7.94 0.36
CA LYS A 94 -11.99 -6.61 -0.25
C LYS A 94 -12.18 -5.53 0.81
N SER A 95 -11.09 -4.87 1.17
CA SER A 95 -11.04 -3.82 2.19
C SER A 95 -9.96 -2.78 1.84
N PRO A 96 -10.11 -2.08 0.68
CA PRO A 96 -9.17 -1.05 0.26
C PRO A 96 -9.24 0.18 1.19
N LYS A 97 -8.08 0.76 1.50
CA LYS A 97 -7.91 1.91 2.38
C LYS A 97 -6.91 2.89 1.79
N VAL A 98 -7.35 4.13 1.56
CA VAL A 98 -6.49 5.21 1.09
C VAL A 98 -5.84 5.92 2.27
N ILE A 99 -4.52 6.08 2.24
CA ILE A 99 -3.75 6.88 3.19
C ILE A 99 -3.36 8.22 2.56
N HIS A 100 -4.11 9.27 2.87
CA HIS A 100 -3.87 10.61 2.30
C HIS A 100 -2.60 11.32 2.81
N CYS A 101 -1.86 10.72 3.74
CA CYS A 101 -0.63 11.30 4.30
C CYS A 101 0.61 11.07 3.42
N GLY A 102 0.59 10.10 2.50
CA GLY A 102 1.71 9.76 1.64
C GLY A 102 2.14 10.91 0.71
N ASN A 103 1.19 11.58 0.08
CA ASN A 103 1.49 12.64 -0.88
C ASN A 103 2.00 13.91 -0.18
N LYS A 104 1.49 14.22 1.02
CA LYS A 104 2.07 15.27 1.88
C LYS A 104 3.53 14.97 2.20
N ALA A 105 3.88 13.69 2.37
CA ALA A 105 5.25 13.27 2.66
C ALA A 105 6.23 13.45 1.51
N LEU A 106 5.75 13.31 0.29
CA LEU A 106 6.53 13.57 -0.93
C LEU A 106 6.56 15.05 -1.32
N GLY A 107 5.97 15.94 -0.51
CA GLY A 107 5.81 17.35 -0.86
C GLY A 107 4.81 17.59 -2.01
N ILE A 108 3.96 16.61 -2.31
CA ILE A 108 2.94 16.66 -3.36
C ILE A 108 1.64 17.23 -2.75
N ASP A 109 1.35 18.50 -3.03
CA ASP A 109 0.13 19.17 -2.59
C ASP A 109 -1.07 18.67 -3.40
N ILE A 110 -1.80 17.68 -2.87
CA ILE A 110 -3.08 17.28 -3.46
C ILE A 110 -4.11 18.36 -3.10
N LYS A 111 -4.26 19.38 -3.93
CA LYS A 111 -5.50 20.17 -3.91
C LYS A 111 -6.64 19.24 -4.28
N ARG A 112 -7.41 18.80 -3.27
CA ARG A 112 -8.73 18.20 -3.48
C ARG A 112 -9.48 19.09 -4.47
N LYS A 113 -9.77 18.57 -5.67
CA LYS A 113 -10.82 19.12 -6.53
C LYS A 113 -12.15 18.86 -5.82
N GLU A 114 -12.49 19.71 -4.88
CA GLU A 114 -13.87 19.88 -4.45
C GLU A 114 -14.46 21.04 -5.28
N ASP A 115 -15.52 20.67 -6.01
CA ASP A 115 -16.60 21.51 -6.54
C ASP A 115 -16.29 22.51 -7.67
N ASN A 116 -16.52 22.03 -8.91
CA ASN A 116 -17.12 22.86 -9.96
C ASN A 116 -18.17 22.02 -10.70
N ASN A 117 -19.31 21.79 -10.03
CA ASN A 117 -20.59 21.65 -10.70
C ASN A 117 -21.47 22.82 -10.22
N ALA A 118 -21.37 23.93 -10.96
CA ALA A 118 -22.33 25.02 -10.96
C ALA A 118 -22.69 25.30 -12.42
#